data_AF-A0A969JGF0-F1
#
_entry.id   AF-A0A969JGF0-F1
#
_cell.length_a   1.000
_cell.length_b   1.000
_cell.length_c   1.000
_cell.angle_alpha   90.00
_cell.angle_beta   90.00
_cell.angle_gamma   90.00
#
_symmetry.space_group_name_H-M   'P 1'
#
loop_
_entity.id
_entity.type
_entity.pdbx_description
1 polymer ?
#
loop_
_entity_poly.entity_id
_entity_poly.type
_entity_poly.pdbx_seq_one_letter_code
_entity_poly.pdbx_strand_id
1 'polypeptide(L)'
;MVQDQTSQNRLPSAWGGEIGVQAHPLSKMVISAAFWGLTLDNELVFIGDEGTTENGGASRRIGVDLSLRASLTNWLYFDADMTVAKGDFTDRPFGKILEEDHIIPLAPNFTAAGGISWRFPAGIEGALRYRYVGNRAANESNTVTAEGYGLIDFNCFYKKGDINWVSQLKTY
;
A
#
# COMPACT_ATOMS: atom_id res chain seq x y z
N MET A 1 -5.71 -38.25 -17.97
CA MET A 1 -6.99 -37.57 -17.71
C MET A 1 -6.80 -36.14 -18.16
N VAL A 2 -7.57 -35.71 -19.16
CA VAL A 2 -7.45 -34.38 -19.76
C VAL A 2 -8.07 -33.39 -18.78
N GLN A 3 -7.26 -32.47 -18.28
CA GLN A 3 -7.72 -31.37 -17.44
C GLN A 3 -8.69 -30.53 -18.28
N ASP A 4 -9.93 -30.42 -17.81
CA ASP A 4 -11.04 -29.79 -18.53
C ASP A 4 -10.80 -28.27 -18.64
N GLN A 5 -10.08 -27.86 -19.68
CA GLN A 5 -9.77 -26.46 -19.99
C GLN A 5 -11.01 -25.64 -20.45
N THR A 6 -12.20 -26.23 -20.40
CA THR A 6 -13.47 -25.60 -20.82
C THR A 6 -14.09 -24.71 -19.74
N SER A 7 -13.50 -24.61 -18.55
CA SER A 7 -13.82 -23.58 -17.54
C SER A 7 -13.04 -22.26 -17.77
N GLN A 8 -12.60 -22.04 -19.01
CA GLN A 8 -11.96 -20.81 -19.45
C GLN A 8 -12.97 -19.66 -19.57
N ASN A 9 -12.50 -18.47 -19.19
CA ASN A 9 -12.94 -17.16 -19.67
C ASN A 9 -14.08 -16.47 -18.92
N ARG A 10 -14.06 -16.50 -17.58
CA ARG A 10 -14.62 -15.40 -16.80
C ARG A 10 -13.49 -14.73 -16.03
N LEU A 11 -13.26 -13.44 -16.31
CA LEU A 11 -12.48 -12.58 -15.44
C LEU A 11 -13.09 -12.71 -14.03
N PRO A 12 -12.30 -13.00 -12.99
CA PRO A 12 -12.84 -13.13 -11.64
C PRO A 12 -13.55 -11.83 -11.26
N SER A 13 -14.76 -11.94 -10.71
CA SER A 13 -15.51 -10.74 -10.35
C SER A 13 -14.95 -10.13 -9.08
N ALA A 14 -15.05 -8.80 -9.01
CA ALA A 14 -14.56 -8.00 -7.90
C ALA A 14 -15.65 -7.01 -7.50
N TRP A 15 -15.98 -6.99 -6.21
CA TRP A 15 -17.00 -6.12 -5.64
C TRP A 15 -16.36 -5.26 -4.56
N GLY A 16 -16.26 -3.97 -4.82
CA GLY A 16 -15.64 -3.01 -3.91
C GLY A 16 -16.59 -1.86 -3.59
N GLY A 17 -16.40 -1.28 -2.42
CA GLY A 17 -17.08 -0.06 -2.00
C GLY A 17 -16.26 0.69 -0.96
N GLU A 18 -16.40 2.01 -0.95
CA GLU A 18 -15.72 2.89 0.00
C GLU A 18 -16.66 4.00 0.47
N ILE A 19 -16.39 4.49 1.68
CA ILE A 19 -16.98 5.71 2.22
C ILE A 19 -15.90 6.51 2.92
N GLY A 20 -15.84 7.81 2.67
CA GLY A 20 -14.78 8.65 3.21
C GLY A 20 -15.19 10.08 3.46
N VAL A 21 -14.31 10.78 4.15
CA VAL A 21 -14.38 12.22 4.43
C VAL A 21 -13.09 12.88 3.99
N GLN A 22 -13.22 14.08 3.43
CA GLN A 22 -12.11 14.97 3.17
C GLN A 22 -12.38 16.31 3.83
N ALA A 23 -11.39 16.82 4.55
CA ALA A 23 -11.45 18.06 5.30
C ALA A 23 -10.31 19.00 4.93
N HIS A 24 -10.61 20.29 4.97
CA HIS A 24 -9.66 21.39 4.75
C HIS A 24 -9.54 22.25 6.01
N PRO A 25 -9.01 21.71 7.13
CA PRO A 25 -8.96 22.40 8.42
C PRO A 25 -8.10 23.68 8.41
N LEU A 26 -7.15 23.80 7.47
CA LEU A 26 -6.34 25.00 7.22
C LEU A 26 -6.28 25.25 5.70
N SER A 27 -6.03 26.49 5.28
CA SER A 27 -6.03 26.89 3.87
C SER A 27 -5.04 26.14 2.97
N LYS A 28 -4.00 25.54 3.56
CA LYS A 28 -2.98 24.75 2.85
C LYS A 28 -2.84 23.33 3.40
N MET A 29 -3.92 22.79 3.98
CA MET A 29 -3.95 21.45 4.55
C MET A 29 -5.17 20.68 4.06
N VAL A 30 -4.94 19.45 3.61
CA VAL A 30 -5.98 18.49 3.24
C VAL A 30 -5.78 17.23 4.07
N ILE A 31 -6.84 16.79 4.73
CA ILE A 31 -6.88 15.51 5.44
C ILE A 31 -7.99 14.68 4.82
N SER A 32 -7.70 13.44 4.47
CA SER A 32 -8.69 12.49 3.96
C SER A 32 -8.67 11.22 4.78
N ALA A 33 -9.84 10.66 5.07
CA ALA A 33 -9.97 9.35 5.69
C ALA A 33 -11.05 8.56 4.96
N ALA A 34 -10.82 7.27 4.71
CA ALA A 34 -11.78 6.40 4.05
C ALA A 34 -11.83 5.04 4.73
N PHE A 35 -13.03 4.47 4.85
CA PHE A 35 -13.24 3.06 5.13
C PHE A 35 -13.64 2.37 3.83
N TRP A 36 -13.00 1.26 3.51
CA TRP A 36 -13.22 0.54 2.26
C TRP A 36 -13.34 -0.96 2.50
N GLY A 37 -14.00 -1.63 1.55
CA GLY A 37 -14.12 -3.07 1.49
C GLY A 37 -14.04 -3.58 0.06
N LEU A 38 -13.43 -4.75 -0.11
CA LEU A 38 -13.26 -5.43 -1.39
C LEU A 38 -13.52 -6.93 -1.20
N THR A 39 -14.33 -7.52 -2.07
CA THR A 39 -14.58 -8.96 -2.14
C THR A 39 -14.20 -9.45 -3.54
N LEU A 40 -13.40 -10.49 -3.63
CA LEU A 40 -12.95 -11.10 -4.89
C LEU A 40 -13.46 -12.53 -5.00
N ASP A 41 -13.80 -12.94 -6.23
CA ASP A 41 -14.05 -14.35 -6.53
C ASP A 41 -12.77 -15.20 -6.51
N ASN A 42 -11.63 -14.57 -6.76
CA ASN A 42 -10.33 -15.22 -6.90
C ASN A 42 -9.22 -14.24 -6.50
N GLU A 43 -8.54 -14.54 -5.39
CA GLU A 43 -7.30 -13.90 -4.97
C GLU A 43 -6.12 -14.60 -5.64
N LEU A 44 -5.32 -13.85 -6.39
CA LEU A 44 -4.07 -14.38 -6.94
C LEU A 44 -2.95 -14.25 -5.91
N VAL A 45 -2.39 -15.38 -5.49
CA VAL A 45 -1.28 -15.46 -4.53
C VAL A 45 0.01 -15.75 -5.30
N PHE A 46 1.10 -15.04 -4.98
CA PHE A 46 2.40 -15.24 -5.63
C PHE A 46 3.16 -16.40 -5.01
N ILE A 47 3.59 -17.36 -5.84
CA ILE A 47 4.46 -18.47 -5.46
C ILE A 47 5.91 -18.09 -5.79
N GLY A 48 6.71 -17.90 -4.75
CA GLY A 48 8.11 -17.48 -4.88
C GLY A 48 9.01 -18.47 -5.62
N ASP A 49 8.82 -19.78 -5.40
CA ASP A 49 9.67 -20.83 -5.97
C ASP A 49 9.43 -21.05 -7.46
N GLU A 50 8.18 -20.88 -7.91
CA GLU A 50 7.79 -21.06 -9.30
C GLU A 50 7.81 -19.75 -10.10
N GLY A 51 7.89 -18.61 -9.42
CA GLY A 51 7.86 -17.28 -10.05
C GLY A 51 6.54 -16.98 -10.76
N THR A 52 5.44 -17.59 -10.31
CA THR A 52 4.10 -17.47 -10.88
C THR A 52 3.07 -17.11 -9.81
N THR A 53 1.82 -16.90 -10.20
CA THR A 53 0.70 -16.74 -9.27
C THR A 53 -0.27 -17.91 -9.39
N GLU A 54 -0.86 -18.31 -8.27
CA GLU A 54 -1.95 -19.27 -8.21
C GLU A 54 -3.26 -18.65 -7.70
N ASN A 55 -4.36 -19.34 -7.97
CA ASN A 55 -5.69 -18.96 -7.50
C ASN A 55 -5.88 -19.51 -6.08
N GLY A 56 -5.91 -18.60 -5.09
CA GLY A 56 -6.16 -18.92 -3.68
C GLY A 56 -7.65 -19.02 -3.31
N GLY A 57 -8.56 -18.76 -4.25
CA GLY A 57 -10.01 -18.78 -4.02
C GLY A 57 -10.59 -17.43 -3.65
N ALA A 58 -11.84 -17.42 -3.16
CA ALA A 58 -12.55 -16.18 -2.86
C ALA A 58 -11.95 -15.48 -1.63
N SER A 59 -11.87 -14.15 -1.65
CA SER A 59 -11.30 -13.38 -0.55
C SER A 59 -12.11 -12.14 -0.22
N ARG A 60 -11.90 -11.61 0.99
CA ARG A 60 -12.44 -10.34 1.42
C ARG A 60 -11.38 -9.52 2.15
N ARG A 61 -11.27 -8.25 1.76
CA ARG A 61 -10.44 -7.24 2.40
C ARG A 61 -11.30 -6.11 2.93
N ILE A 62 -10.98 -5.62 4.11
CA ILE A 62 -11.50 -4.37 4.66
C ILE A 62 -10.34 -3.52 5.12
N GLY A 63 -10.48 -2.20 5.05
CA GLY A 63 -9.43 -1.32 5.50
C GLY A 63 -9.87 0.10 5.77
N VAL A 64 -8.94 0.82 6.39
CA VAL A 64 -9.02 2.25 6.66
C VAL A 64 -7.78 2.89 6.07
N ASP A 65 -7.99 3.94 5.28
CA ASP A 65 -6.94 4.80 4.77
C ASP A 65 -7.00 6.16 5.42
N LEU A 66 -5.84 6.71 5.77
CA LEU A 66 -5.65 8.08 6.23
C LEU A 66 -4.60 8.76 5.37
N SER A 67 -4.90 9.97 4.92
CA SER A 67 -4.05 10.81 4.09
C SER A 67 -3.98 12.23 4.67
N LEU A 68 -2.78 12.80 4.69
CA LEU A 68 -2.50 14.17 5.06
C LEU A 68 -1.58 14.79 4.01
N ARG A 69 -1.93 15.99 3.55
CA ARG A 69 -1.12 16.84 2.67
C ARG A 69 -1.11 18.25 3.24
N ALA A 70 0.06 18.82 3.49
CA ALA A 70 0.17 20.15 4.10
C ALA A 70 1.35 20.95 3.56
N SER A 71 1.10 22.21 3.16
CA SER A 71 2.19 23.19 2.99
C SER A 71 2.40 23.91 4.32
N LEU A 72 3.43 23.51 5.05
CA LEU A 72 3.74 24.06 6.38
C LEU A 72 4.26 25.50 6.28
N THR A 73 4.98 25.82 5.20
CA THR A 73 5.42 27.17 4.85
C THR A 73 5.34 27.35 3.32
N ASN A 74 5.81 28.49 2.80
CA ASN A 74 5.92 28.69 1.34
C ASN A 74 7.07 27.87 0.70
N TRP A 75 7.96 27.30 1.51
CA TRP A 75 9.12 26.53 1.06
C TRP A 75 9.13 25.10 1.59
N LEU A 76 8.18 24.70 2.46
CA LEU A 76 8.15 23.40 3.12
C LEU A 76 6.80 22.72 2.93
N TYR A 77 6.84 21.48 2.45
CA TYR A 77 5.68 20.63 2.22
C TYR A 77 5.83 19.31 2.97
N PHE A 78 4.72 18.80 3.49
CA PHE A 78 4.62 17.53 4.20
C PHE A 78 3.47 16.70 3.62
N ASP A 79 3.71 15.41 3.49
CA ASP A 79 2.68 14.43 3.17
C ASP A 79 2.85 13.15 4.00
N ALA A 80 1.73 12.52 4.29
CA ALA A 80 1.67 11.21 4.94
C ALA A 80 0.44 10.45 4.47
N ASP A 81 0.60 9.13 4.32
CA ASP A 81 -0.42 8.15 3.99
C ASP A 81 -0.24 6.95 4.93
N MET A 82 -1.34 6.43 5.45
CA MET A 82 -1.37 5.25 6.28
C MET A 82 -2.57 4.40 5.89
N THR A 83 -2.36 3.08 5.79
CA THR A 83 -3.41 2.10 5.53
C THR A 83 -3.34 1.04 6.61
N VAL A 84 -4.46 0.77 7.24
CA VAL A 84 -4.68 -0.41 8.07
C VAL A 84 -5.68 -1.28 7.34
N ALA A 85 -5.31 -2.50 7.01
CA ALA A 85 -6.17 -3.42 6.28
C ALA A 85 -6.13 -4.81 6.91
N LYS A 86 -7.19 -5.59 6.68
CA LYS A 86 -7.21 -7.01 6.95
C LYS A 86 -7.79 -7.72 5.73
N GLY A 87 -7.09 -8.76 5.28
CA GLY A 87 -7.52 -9.62 4.19
C GLY A 87 -7.62 -11.06 4.64
N ASP A 88 -8.78 -11.68 4.40
CA ASP A 88 -9.03 -13.07 4.74
C ASP A 88 -9.64 -13.82 3.53
N PHE A 89 -9.30 -15.09 3.35
CA PHE A 89 -9.97 -16.01 2.46
C PHE A 89 -11.37 -16.37 2.97
N THR A 90 -12.26 -16.67 2.03
CA THR A 90 -13.66 -16.99 2.28
C THR A 90 -14.10 -18.23 1.50
N ASP A 91 -15.10 -18.94 1.98
CA ASP A 91 -15.64 -20.15 1.32
C ASP A 91 -16.26 -19.84 -0.05
N ARG A 92 -16.74 -18.60 -0.24
CA ARG A 92 -17.27 -18.04 -1.48
C ARG A 92 -17.34 -16.52 -1.37
N PRO A 93 -17.57 -15.78 -2.48
CA PRO A 93 -17.81 -14.34 -2.44
C PRO A 93 -18.93 -13.99 -1.47
N PHE A 94 -18.69 -13.03 -0.58
CA PHE A 94 -19.60 -12.63 0.51
C PHE A 94 -19.94 -13.75 1.52
N GLY A 95 -19.16 -14.83 1.50
CA GLY A 95 -19.28 -15.97 2.38
C GLY A 95 -18.64 -15.76 3.75
N LYS A 96 -18.43 -16.86 4.46
CA LYS A 96 -17.76 -16.88 5.76
C LYS A 96 -16.25 -16.93 5.55
N ILE A 97 -15.51 -16.33 6.49
CA ILE A 97 -14.06 -16.51 6.56
C ILE A 97 -13.79 -18.01 6.81
N LEU A 98 -12.79 -18.57 6.13
CA LEU A 98 -12.40 -19.96 6.32
C LEU A 98 -11.99 -20.23 7.78
N GLU A 99 -12.22 -21.44 8.27
CA GLU A 99 -11.86 -21.80 9.66
C GLU A 99 -10.34 -21.97 9.83
N GLU A 100 -9.69 -22.51 8.80
CA GLU A 100 -8.25 -22.76 8.73
C GLU A 100 -7.70 -22.10 7.46
N ASP A 101 -6.39 -21.80 7.46
CA ASP A 101 -5.67 -21.24 6.30
C ASP A 101 -6.39 -20.04 5.65
N HIS A 102 -6.88 -19.14 6.50
CA HIS A 102 -7.77 -18.05 6.09
C HIS A 102 -7.04 -16.73 5.86
N ILE A 103 -5.75 -16.62 6.13
CA ILE A 103 -5.01 -15.37 5.94
C ILE A 103 -4.46 -15.31 4.52
N ILE A 104 -4.51 -14.15 3.89
CA ILE A 104 -3.86 -13.95 2.59
C ILE A 104 -2.35 -13.74 2.84
N PRO A 105 -1.45 -14.61 2.34
CA PRO A 105 -0.02 -14.47 2.57
C PRO A 105 0.53 -13.18 1.97
N LEU A 106 1.53 -12.62 2.64
CA LEU A 106 2.25 -11.41 2.24
C LEU A 106 1.38 -10.16 2.07
N ALA A 107 0.09 -10.21 2.46
CA ALA A 107 -0.78 -9.06 2.55
C ALA A 107 -0.45 -8.26 3.83
N PRO A 108 0.09 -7.04 3.73
CA PRO A 108 0.41 -6.25 4.91
C PRO A 108 -0.85 -5.75 5.60
N ASN A 109 -0.90 -5.90 6.93
CA ASN A 109 -2.00 -5.35 7.74
C ASN A 109 -1.84 -3.85 7.98
N PHE A 110 -0.61 -3.33 7.84
CA PHE A 110 -0.31 -1.92 8.01
C PHE A 110 0.77 -1.48 7.02
N THR A 111 0.52 -0.37 6.35
CA THR A 111 1.53 0.34 5.54
C THR A 111 1.48 1.81 5.85
N ALA A 112 2.64 2.47 5.81
CA ALA A 112 2.73 3.92 5.92
C ALA A 112 3.73 4.46 4.88
N ALA A 113 3.44 5.62 4.33
CA ALA A 113 4.35 6.34 3.47
C ALA A 113 4.23 7.83 3.78
N GLY A 114 5.31 8.58 3.57
CA GLY A 114 5.25 10.02 3.74
C GLY A 114 6.60 10.67 3.58
N GLY A 115 6.63 11.97 3.79
CA GLY A 115 7.88 12.70 3.79
C GLY A 115 7.72 14.20 3.85
N ILE A 116 8.86 14.84 3.73
CA ILE A 116 9.01 16.28 3.72
C ILE A 116 9.72 16.65 2.42
N SER A 117 9.24 17.67 1.72
CA SER A 117 9.97 18.29 0.62
C SER A 117 10.14 19.77 0.87
N TRP A 118 11.26 20.31 0.39
CA TRP A 118 11.59 21.72 0.53
C TRP A 118 12.02 22.33 -0.79
N ARG A 119 11.74 23.63 -0.93
CA ARG A 119 12.20 24.50 -2.02
C ARG A 119 12.55 25.86 -1.43
N PHE A 120 13.82 26.04 -1.10
CA PHE A 120 14.32 27.32 -0.62
C PHE A 120 14.53 28.29 -1.79
N PRO A 121 14.20 29.58 -1.63
CA PRO A 121 14.45 30.61 -2.66
C PRO A 121 15.92 30.72 -3.10
N ALA A 122 16.86 30.26 -2.25
CA ALA A 122 18.29 30.23 -2.54
C ALA A 122 18.72 29.15 -3.57
N GLY A 123 17.76 28.46 -4.21
CA GLY A 123 18.01 27.44 -5.24
C GLY A 123 18.29 26.05 -4.69
N ILE A 124 17.96 25.79 -3.41
CA ILE A 124 18.07 24.46 -2.79
C ILE A 124 16.69 23.81 -2.78
N GLU A 125 16.57 22.63 -3.39
CA GLU A 125 15.37 21.81 -3.38
C GLU A 125 15.70 20.40 -2.91
N GLY A 126 14.73 19.68 -2.37
CA GLY A 126 14.96 18.30 -1.98
C GLY A 126 13.77 17.67 -1.30
N ALA A 127 13.93 16.40 -0.98
CA ALA A 127 12.93 15.64 -0.25
C ALA A 127 13.58 14.53 0.59
N LEU A 128 12.95 14.25 1.72
CA LEU A 128 13.16 13.06 2.53
C LEU A 128 11.84 12.27 2.53
N ARG A 129 11.90 11.02 2.08
CA ARG A 129 10.75 10.10 2.01
C ARG A 129 11.00 8.89 2.90
N TYR A 130 9.94 8.43 3.54
CA TYR A 130 9.92 7.21 4.31
C TYR A 130 8.74 6.33 3.86
N ARG A 131 8.99 5.03 3.75
CA ARG A 131 7.97 4.01 3.47
C ARG A 131 8.14 2.87 4.45
N TYR A 132 7.04 2.36 4.98
CA TYR A 132 7.02 1.28 5.95
C TYR A 132 5.98 0.24 5.55
N VAL A 133 6.37 -1.02 5.61
CA VAL A 133 5.48 -2.18 5.45
C VAL A 133 5.58 -2.97 6.75
N GLY A 134 4.44 -3.20 7.40
CA GLY A 134 4.37 -3.94 8.65
C GLY A 134 4.59 -5.44 8.49
N ASN A 135 4.72 -6.11 9.64
CA ASN A 135 4.72 -7.57 9.72
C ASN A 135 3.45 -8.14 9.07
N ARG A 136 3.61 -9.29 8.43
CA ARG A 136 2.53 -9.99 7.72
C ARG A 136 2.77 -11.49 7.74
N ALA A 137 1.71 -12.25 7.58
CA ALA A 137 1.82 -13.70 7.48
C ALA A 137 2.62 -14.05 6.21
N ALA A 138 3.57 -14.97 6.34
CA ALA A 138 4.28 -15.53 5.19
C ALA A 138 3.54 -16.73 4.58
N ASN A 139 2.53 -17.25 5.28
CA ASN A 139 1.65 -18.35 4.85
C ASN A 139 0.24 -18.16 5.41
N GLU A 140 -0.70 -18.96 4.93
CA GLU A 140 -2.14 -18.86 5.15
C GLU A 140 -2.55 -19.18 6.59
N SER A 141 -1.80 -20.08 7.24
CA SER A 141 -1.96 -20.45 8.66
C SER A 141 -1.38 -19.42 9.63
N ASN A 142 -0.67 -18.40 9.12
CA ASN A 142 0.07 -17.42 9.93
C ASN A 142 1.04 -18.07 10.95
N THR A 143 1.64 -19.21 10.58
CA THR A 143 2.66 -19.89 11.39
C THR A 143 4.06 -19.33 11.17
N VAL A 144 4.28 -18.65 10.04
CA VAL A 144 5.52 -17.94 9.73
C VAL A 144 5.21 -16.46 9.51
N THR A 145 6.01 -15.58 10.11
CA THR A 145 5.87 -14.13 9.96
C THR A 145 6.97 -13.59 9.04
N ALA A 146 6.58 -12.84 8.01
CA ALA A 146 7.48 -11.98 7.25
C ALA A 146 7.65 -10.65 8.00
N GLU A 147 8.88 -10.35 8.39
CA GLU A 147 9.19 -9.13 9.14
C GLU A 147 8.93 -7.88 8.29
N GLY A 148 8.43 -6.85 8.96
CA GLY A 148 8.24 -5.53 8.40
C GLY A 148 9.58 -4.82 8.20
N TYR A 149 9.59 -3.84 7.29
CA TYR A 149 10.78 -3.08 6.96
C TYR A 149 10.42 -1.65 6.57
N GLY A 150 11.41 -0.77 6.72
CA GLY A 150 11.31 0.65 6.39
C GLY A 150 12.35 1.06 5.36
N LEU A 151 11.96 1.88 4.40
CA LEU A 151 12.83 2.43 3.36
C LEU A 151 12.87 3.95 3.50
N ILE A 152 14.08 4.51 3.46
CA ILE A 152 14.33 5.95 3.44
C ILE A 152 14.93 6.32 2.09
N ASP A 153 14.32 7.29 1.41
CA ASP A 153 14.83 7.88 0.19
C ASP A 153 15.08 9.38 0.43
N PHE A 154 16.31 9.84 0.22
CA PHE A 154 16.70 11.25 0.32
C PHE A 154 17.21 11.74 -1.04
N ASN A 155 16.77 12.94 -1.42
CA ASN A 155 17.35 13.67 -2.54
C ASN A 155 17.54 15.15 -2.19
N CYS A 156 18.57 15.75 -2.76
CA CYS A 156 18.81 17.17 -2.65
C CYS A 156 19.45 17.69 -3.94
N PHE A 157 18.96 18.83 -4.38
CA PHE A 157 19.32 19.57 -5.57
C PHE A 157 19.72 20.99 -5.18
N TYR A 158 20.78 21.50 -5.80
CA TYR A 158 21.18 22.88 -5.68
C TYR A 158 21.47 23.48 -7.05
N LYS A 159 20.89 24.66 -7.32
CA LYS A 159 21.18 25.45 -8.52
C LYS A 159 21.40 26.92 -8.19
N LYS A 160 22.56 27.45 -8.59
CA LYS A 160 22.86 28.89 -8.54
C LYS A 160 23.81 29.28 -9.68
N GLY A 161 23.35 30.18 -10.56
CA GLY A 161 24.08 30.51 -11.78
C GLY A 161 24.28 29.25 -12.64
N ASP A 162 25.52 28.99 -13.03
CA ASP A 162 25.91 27.80 -13.82
C ASP A 162 26.18 26.55 -12.97
N ILE A 163 26.18 26.68 -11.64
CA ILE A 163 26.46 25.56 -10.73
C ILE A 163 25.17 24.75 -10.52
N ASN A 164 25.25 23.46 -10.84
CA ASN A 164 24.23 22.46 -10.54
C ASN A 164 24.85 21.33 -9.71
N TRP A 165 24.23 20.96 -8.59
CA TRP A 165 24.62 19.83 -7.75
C TRP A 165 23.41 18.94 -7.45
N VAL A 166 23.61 17.62 -7.49
CA VAL A 166 22.58 16.60 -7.21
C VAL A 166 23.16 15.56 -6.26
N SER A 167 22.39 15.18 -5.25
CA SER A 167 22.69 14.06 -4.35
C SER A 167 21.47 13.18 -4.15
N GLN A 168 21.68 11.88 -4.03
CA GLN A 168 20.64 10.88 -3.79
C GLN A 168 21.17 9.80 -2.83
N LEU A 169 20.33 9.38 -1.88
CA LEU A 169 20.59 8.26 -0.96
C LEU A 169 19.30 7.43 -0.85
N LYS A 170 19.45 6.10 -0.88
CA LYS A 170 18.34 5.15 -0.71
C LYS A 170 18.78 4.02 0.20
N THR A 171 17.92 3.61 1.12
CA THR A 171 18.09 2.36 1.89
C THR A 171 17.29 1.24 1.21
N TYR A 172 17.77 0.00 1.35
CA TYR A 172 17.12 -1.22 0.86
C TYR A 172 16.76 -2.12 2.02
#